data_AF-A0A246AQQ7-F1
#
_entry.id   AF-A0A246AQQ7-F1
#
_cell.length_a   1.000
_cell.length_b   1.000
_cell.length_c   1.000
_cell.angle_alpha   90.00
_cell.angle_beta   90.00
_cell.angle_gamma   90.00
#
_symmetry.space_group_name_H-M   'P 1'
#
loop_
_entity.id
_entity.type
_entity.pdbx_description
1 polymer ?
#
loop_
_entity_poly.entity_id
_entity_poly.type
_entity_poly.pdbx_seq_one_letter_code
_entity_poly.pdbx_strand_id
1 'polypeptide(L)'
;MTHRFQDQKHRLSYFQNEVDVVCPGCGQKATAKADHEKKEVRLFCLHCGYSKITGTAIEVAGIRAHLKMAAHEYFEAKLWYTAPFKNEVFIAYSREHLDYLESYISATLREHRDRTHFTLLEKLPRFYHEAKNRDALLKVIAKLKNKK
;
A
#
# COMPACT_ATOMS: atom_id res chain seq x y z
N MET A 1 5.11 -25.28 13.80
CA MET A 1 4.29 -24.32 14.57
C MET A 1 3.26 -23.72 13.63
N THR A 2 1.98 -23.82 13.97
CA THR A 2 0.87 -23.33 13.14
C THR A 2 0.85 -21.80 13.18
N HIS A 3 1.33 -21.14 12.12
CA HIS A 3 1.28 -19.68 12.04
C HIS A 3 -0.17 -19.24 11.79
N ARG A 4 -0.80 -18.65 12.82
CA ARG A 4 -2.18 -18.19 12.80
C ARG A 4 -2.20 -16.69 12.49
N PHE A 5 -3.01 -16.28 11.53
CA PHE A 5 -3.25 -14.88 11.25
C PHE A 5 -4.59 -14.45 11.84
N GLN A 6 -4.58 -13.38 12.62
CA GLN A 6 -5.78 -12.72 13.13
C GLN A 6 -6.06 -11.46 12.29
N ASP A 7 -7.25 -11.37 11.70
CA ASP A 7 -7.65 -10.20 10.95
C ASP A 7 -7.82 -8.98 11.86
N GLN A 8 -6.97 -7.98 11.66
CA GLN A 8 -6.99 -6.68 12.35
C GLN A 8 -8.13 -5.76 11.86
N LYS A 9 -8.94 -6.21 10.90
CA LYS A 9 -10.09 -5.48 10.32
C LYS A 9 -9.72 -4.19 9.58
N HIS A 10 -8.47 -4.10 9.12
CA HIS A 10 -7.99 -2.96 8.33
C HIS A 10 -8.73 -2.87 7.00
N ARG A 11 -9.10 -1.64 6.61
CA ARG A 11 -9.54 -1.32 5.24
C ARG A 11 -8.32 -0.84 4.44
N LEU A 12 -8.39 -0.91 3.12
CA LEU A 12 -7.33 -0.39 2.25
C LEU A 12 -6.96 1.08 2.58
N SER A 13 -7.96 1.88 2.95
CA SER A 13 -7.80 3.28 3.33
C SER A 13 -6.88 3.51 4.54
N TYR A 14 -6.70 2.51 5.40
CA TYR A 14 -5.75 2.58 6.51
C TYR A 14 -4.31 2.80 6.01
N PHE A 15 -3.96 2.15 4.89
CA PHE A 15 -2.63 2.20 4.30
C PHE A 15 -2.47 3.29 3.22
N GLN A 16 -3.51 4.08 2.94
CA GLN A 16 -3.51 5.06 1.84
C GLN A 16 -2.90 6.41 2.22
N ASN A 17 -2.88 6.76 3.51
CA ASN A 17 -2.42 8.07 3.96
C ASN A 17 -0.90 8.19 4.01
N GLU A 18 -0.17 7.09 4.23
CA GLU A 18 1.29 7.09 4.27
C GLU A 18 1.80 5.98 3.34
N VAL A 19 2.41 6.39 2.23
CA VAL A 19 2.75 5.53 1.10
C VAL A 19 4.23 5.69 0.77
N ASP A 20 4.96 4.58 0.73
CA ASP A 20 6.33 4.50 0.24
C ASP A 20 6.34 4.51 -1.29
N VAL A 21 7.05 5.47 -1.87
CA VAL A 21 7.12 5.74 -3.31
C VAL A 21 8.57 5.77 -3.81
N VAL A 22 8.75 5.66 -5.12
CA VAL A 22 10.01 5.94 -5.80
C VAL A 22 10.19 7.45 -5.87
N CYS A 23 11.29 7.97 -5.29
CA CYS A 23 11.60 9.39 -5.34
C CYS A 23 11.78 9.85 -6.80
N PRO A 24 11.08 10.92 -7.25
CA PRO A 24 11.30 11.49 -8.57
C PRO A 24 12.71 12.06 -8.79
N GLY A 25 13.38 12.51 -7.72
CA GLY A 25 14.69 13.15 -7.79
C GLY A 25 15.87 12.17 -7.87
N CYS A 26 15.86 11.12 -7.05
CA CYS A 26 17.02 10.19 -6.95
C CYS A 26 16.67 8.72 -7.20
N GLY A 27 15.40 8.38 -7.42
CA GLY A 27 14.97 6.99 -7.61
C GLY A 27 15.01 6.11 -6.35
N GLN A 28 15.48 6.63 -5.21
CA GLN A 28 15.48 5.92 -3.92
C GLN A 28 14.11 5.99 -3.25
N LYS A 29 13.94 5.25 -2.14
CA LYS A 29 12.69 5.28 -1.38
C LYS A 29 12.40 6.69 -0.84
N ALA A 30 11.17 7.13 -1.04
CA ALA A 30 10.59 8.35 -0.48
C ALA A 30 9.23 8.03 0.14
N THR A 31 8.68 8.97 0.90
CA THR A 31 7.39 8.81 1.55
C THR A 31 6.44 9.93 1.11
N ALA A 32 5.25 9.54 0.65
CA ALA A 32 4.13 10.42 0.39
C ALA A 32 3.13 10.29 1.55
N LYS A 33 2.73 11.42 2.14
CA LYS A 33 1.84 11.50 3.29
C LYS A 33 0.68 12.44 3.02
N ALA A 34 -0.55 11.96 3.15
CA ALA A 34 -1.78 12.74 3.03
C ALA A 34 -2.34 13.07 4.41
N ASP A 35 -2.58 14.36 4.66
CA ASP A 35 -3.33 14.89 5.79
C ASP A 35 -4.63 15.49 5.25
N HIS A 36 -5.69 14.66 5.22
CA HIS A 36 -6.98 15.07 4.67
C HIS A 36 -7.73 16.10 5.52
N GLU A 37 -7.38 16.24 6.80
CA GLU A 37 -7.94 17.28 7.67
C GLU A 37 -7.37 18.65 7.29
N LYS A 38 -6.05 18.72 7.10
CA LYS A 38 -5.37 19.93 6.61
C LYS A 38 -5.48 20.12 5.10
N LYS A 39 -6.05 19.13 4.39
CA LYS A 39 -6.17 19.12 2.93
C LYS A 39 -4.81 19.27 2.23
N GLU A 40 -3.75 18.76 2.86
CA GLU A 40 -2.37 18.84 2.40
C GLU A 40 -1.84 17.42 2.14
N VAL A 41 -1.06 17.26 1.08
CA VAL A 41 -0.30 16.04 0.80
C VAL A 41 1.15 16.42 0.58
N ARG A 42 2.07 15.69 1.20
CA ARG A 42 3.51 15.93 1.15
C ARG A 42 4.26 14.71 0.68
N LEU A 43 5.16 14.87 -0.29
CA LEU A 43 6.14 13.85 -0.66
C LEU A 43 7.51 14.34 -0.23
N PHE A 44 8.23 13.53 0.54
CA PHE A 44 9.60 13.85 0.96
C PHE A 44 10.54 12.65 0.83
N CYS A 45 11.80 12.93 0.51
CA CYS A 45 12.87 11.93 0.39
C CYS A 45 14.00 12.23 1.37
N LEU A 46 14.28 11.28 2.28
CA LEU A 46 15.37 11.41 3.24
C LEU A 46 16.76 11.16 2.62
N HIS A 47 16.83 10.65 1.38
CA HIS A 47 18.10 10.37 0.72
C HIS A 47 18.69 11.59 0.01
N CYS A 48 17.86 12.33 -0.75
CA CYS A 48 18.31 13.48 -1.54
C CYS A 48 17.71 14.83 -1.11
N GLY A 49 16.81 14.84 -0.12
CA GLY A 49 16.14 16.06 0.35
C GLY A 49 14.99 16.54 -0.54
N TYR A 50 14.63 15.83 -1.61
CA TYR A 50 13.47 16.17 -2.43
C TYR A 50 12.21 16.31 -1.57
N SER A 51 11.49 17.42 -1.71
CA SER A 51 10.27 17.71 -0.98
C SER A 51 9.28 18.45 -1.87
N LYS A 52 8.03 18.00 -1.90
CA LYS A 52 6.94 18.65 -2.63
C LYS A 52 5.66 18.57 -1.81
N ILE A 53 4.91 19.68 -1.77
CA ILE A 53 3.63 19.78 -1.08
C ILE A 53 2.56 20.14 -2.12
N THR A 54 1.38 19.53 -2.03
CA THR A 54 0.22 19.85 -2.84
C THR A 54 -1.07 19.78 -2.00
N GLY A 55 -2.16 20.33 -2.52
CA GLY A 55 -3.48 20.22 -1.89
C GLY A 55 -4.21 18.94 -2.30
N THR A 56 -5.22 18.56 -1.53
CA THR A 56 -6.14 17.45 -1.89
C THR A 56 -7.25 17.85 -2.87
N ALA A 57 -7.27 19.13 -3.27
CA ALA A 57 -8.29 19.69 -4.12
C ALA A 57 -8.03 19.35 -5.59
N ILE A 58 -9.08 18.96 -6.29
CA ILE A 58 -9.14 18.86 -7.74
C ILE A 58 -10.22 19.78 -8.27
N GLU A 59 -10.07 20.19 -9.53
CA GLU A 59 -11.08 20.94 -10.25
C GLU A 59 -11.46 20.16 -11.50
N VAL A 60 -12.73 19.77 -11.59
CA VAL A 60 -13.27 19.00 -12.73
C VAL A 60 -14.55 19.68 -13.17
N ALA A 61 -14.58 20.12 -14.43
CA ALA A 61 -15.73 20.84 -15.02
C ALA A 61 -16.21 22.05 -14.17
N GLY A 62 -15.27 22.81 -13.59
CA GLY A 62 -15.56 23.98 -12.73
C GLY A 62 -16.03 23.64 -11.31
N ILE A 63 -16.09 22.35 -10.94
CA ILE A 63 -16.42 21.90 -9.59
C ILE A 63 -15.13 21.62 -8.83
N ARG A 64 -14.94 22.33 -7.71
CA ARG A 64 -13.85 22.08 -6.78
C ARG A 64 -14.24 21.02 -5.76
N ALA A 65 -13.53 19.89 -5.76
CA ALA A 65 -13.76 18.78 -4.84
C ALA A 65 -12.46 18.39 -4.13
N HIS A 66 -12.58 17.82 -2.92
CA HIS A 66 -11.46 17.21 -2.22
C HIS A 66 -11.56 15.69 -2.35
N LEU A 67 -10.61 15.09 -3.05
CA LEU A 67 -10.54 13.64 -3.14
C LEU A 67 -9.83 13.06 -1.92
N LYS A 68 -10.22 11.84 -1.55
CA LYS A 68 -9.48 10.98 -0.62
C LYS A 68 -8.97 9.78 -1.40
N MET A 69 -7.73 9.87 -1.87
CA MET A 69 -7.03 8.82 -2.62
C MET A 69 -5.71 8.49 -1.92
N ALA A 70 -5.03 7.45 -2.40
CA ALA A 70 -3.73 7.08 -1.85
C ALA A 70 -2.70 8.20 -2.08
N ALA A 71 -1.84 8.47 -1.09
CA ALA A 71 -0.96 9.64 -1.10
C ALA A 71 -0.04 9.72 -2.34
N HIS A 72 0.35 8.59 -2.91
CA HIS A 72 1.15 8.52 -4.14
C HIS A 72 0.44 9.07 -5.39
N GLU A 73 -0.89 8.96 -5.46
CA GLU A 73 -1.68 9.37 -6.62
C GLU A 73 -1.67 10.90 -6.82
N TYR A 74 -1.66 11.68 -5.74
CA TYR A 74 -1.55 13.16 -5.81
C TYR A 74 -0.26 13.66 -6.47
N PHE A 75 0.76 12.81 -6.54
CA PHE A 75 2.05 13.12 -7.15
C PHE A 75 2.32 12.30 -8.41
N GLU A 76 1.38 11.45 -8.84
CA GLU A 76 1.57 10.46 -9.89
C GLU A 76 2.84 9.61 -9.67
N ALA A 77 3.18 9.37 -8.40
CA ALA A 77 4.43 8.74 -8.01
C ALA A 77 4.29 7.21 -8.07
N LYS A 78 5.31 6.54 -8.59
CA LYS A 78 5.36 5.06 -8.61
C LYS A 78 5.52 4.52 -7.19
N LEU A 79 4.79 3.46 -6.84
CA LEU A 79 4.93 2.77 -5.56
C LEU A 79 6.34 2.18 -5.40
N TRP A 80 6.86 2.19 -4.17
CA TRP A 80 8.14 1.57 -3.86
C TRP A 80 8.03 0.04 -3.84
N TYR A 81 6.98 -0.48 -3.19
CA TYR A 81 6.71 -1.92 -3.08
C TYR A 81 5.72 -2.38 -4.15
N THR A 82 6.24 -2.50 -5.36
CA THR A 82 5.52 -3.09 -6.49
C THR A 82 6.39 -4.11 -7.20
N ALA A 83 5.79 -5.20 -7.67
CA ALA A 83 6.47 -6.21 -8.47
C ALA A 83 5.49 -6.93 -9.41
N PRO A 84 5.93 -7.29 -10.63
CA PRO A 84 5.13 -8.14 -11.50
C PRO A 84 4.96 -9.53 -10.87
N PHE A 85 3.77 -10.10 -10.97
CA PHE A 85 3.44 -11.44 -10.50
C PHE A 85 2.56 -12.17 -11.51
N LYS A 86 3.16 -12.99 -12.37
CA LYS A 86 2.48 -13.62 -13.51
C LYS A 86 1.86 -12.55 -14.41
N ASN A 87 0.54 -12.58 -14.62
CA ASN A 87 -0.22 -11.61 -15.40
C ASN A 87 -0.80 -10.47 -14.52
N GLU A 88 -0.41 -10.43 -13.25
CA GLU A 88 -0.90 -9.49 -12.25
C GLU A 88 0.26 -8.64 -11.70
N VAL A 89 -0.07 -7.66 -10.86
CA VAL A 89 0.93 -6.85 -10.16
C VAL A 89 0.71 -6.97 -8.66
N PHE A 90 1.76 -7.34 -7.93
CA PHE A 90 1.78 -7.24 -6.49
C PHE A 90 2.03 -5.78 -6.10
N ILE A 91 1.16 -5.23 -5.25
CA ILE A 91 1.33 -3.89 -4.70
C ILE A 91 1.25 -3.91 -3.17
N ALA A 92 2.03 -3.04 -2.53
CA ALA A 92 1.85 -2.63 -1.14
C ALA A 92 2.15 -1.13 -1.04
N TYR A 93 1.42 -0.45 -0.16
CA TYR A 93 1.55 1.00 -0.02
C TYR A 93 2.72 1.39 0.88
N SER A 94 2.97 0.65 1.94
CA SER A 94 4.03 0.93 2.90
C SER A 94 4.66 -0.37 3.38
N ARG A 95 5.74 -0.25 4.16
CA ARG A 95 6.35 -1.42 4.81
C ARG A 95 5.34 -2.14 5.71
N GLU A 96 4.53 -1.38 6.43
CA GLU A 96 3.47 -1.92 7.29
C GLU A 96 2.44 -2.72 6.49
N HIS A 97 1.97 -2.19 5.35
CA HIS A 97 1.06 -2.93 4.48
C HIS A 97 1.72 -4.22 3.95
N LEU A 98 3.00 -4.15 3.57
CA LEU A 98 3.76 -5.31 3.10
C LEU A 98 3.89 -6.40 4.20
N ASP A 99 4.15 -6.01 5.44
CA ASP A 99 4.24 -6.90 6.60
C ASP A 99 2.87 -7.52 6.95
N TYR A 100 1.78 -6.76 6.81
CA TYR A 100 0.41 -7.26 6.96
C TYR A 100 0.07 -8.33 5.91
N LEU A 101 0.42 -8.09 4.64
CA LEU A 101 0.24 -9.06 3.55
C LEU A 101 1.08 -10.32 3.77
N GLU A 102 2.33 -10.18 4.23
CA GLU A 102 3.19 -11.34 4.55
C GLU A 102 2.57 -12.20 5.65
N SER A 103 2.10 -11.58 6.72
CA SER A 103 1.45 -12.26 7.84
C SER A 103 0.21 -13.02 7.39
N TYR A 104 -0.59 -12.42 6.49
CA TYR A 104 -1.77 -13.05 5.91
C TYR A 104 -1.44 -14.23 4.97
N ILE A 105 -0.45 -14.06 4.10
CA ILE A 105 -0.09 -15.06 3.07
C ILE A 105 0.60 -16.27 3.71
N SER A 106 1.49 -16.03 4.68
CA SER A 106 2.23 -17.07 5.41
C SER A 106 1.35 -17.93 6.31
N ALA A 107 0.21 -17.39 6.78
CA ALA A 107 -0.67 -18.12 7.67
C ALA A 107 -1.35 -19.31 6.98
N THR A 108 -1.32 -20.44 7.68
CA THR A 108 -1.99 -21.69 7.27
C THR A 108 -3.45 -21.73 7.71
N LEU A 109 -3.78 -21.04 8.81
CA LEU A 109 -5.14 -20.86 9.32
C LEU A 109 -5.49 -19.37 9.34
N ARG A 110 -6.64 -19.01 8.74
CA ARG A 110 -7.14 -17.63 8.63
C ARG A 110 -8.45 -17.55 9.40
N GLU A 111 -8.45 -16.87 10.54
CA GLU A 111 -9.64 -16.76 11.37
C GLU A 111 -10.39 -15.48 11.06
N HIS A 112 -11.65 -15.63 10.68
CA HIS A 112 -12.58 -14.53 10.55
C HIS A 112 -13.29 -14.35 11.89
N ARG A 113 -13.05 -13.23 12.58
CA ARG A 113 -13.91 -12.81 13.68
C ARG A 113 -15.26 -12.35 13.14
N ASP A 114 -16.33 -12.55 13.92
CA ASP A 114 -17.64 -11.95 13.67
C ASP A 114 -17.47 -10.47 13.29
N ARG A 115 -17.94 -10.14 12.09
CA ARG A 115 -17.80 -8.81 11.50
C ARG A 115 -18.99 -8.49 10.62
N THR A 116 -19.40 -7.23 10.70
CA THR A 116 -20.54 -6.63 9.97
C THR A 116 -20.14 -6.07 8.61
N HIS A 117 -18.83 -5.98 8.28
CA HIS A 117 -18.33 -5.35 7.05
C HIS A 117 -17.13 -6.08 6.44
N PHE A 118 -16.95 -5.92 5.12
CA PHE A 118 -15.79 -6.42 4.37
C PHE A 118 -14.50 -5.69 4.76
N THR A 119 -13.42 -6.43 4.99
CA THR A 119 -12.08 -5.88 5.26
C THR A 119 -11.25 -5.85 3.98
N LEU A 120 -10.00 -5.38 4.07
CA LEU A 120 -9.05 -5.39 2.96
C LEU A 120 -8.93 -6.78 2.33
N LEU A 121 -8.93 -7.84 3.16
CA LEU A 121 -8.60 -9.20 2.73
C LEU A 121 -9.62 -9.76 1.73
N GLU A 122 -10.92 -9.58 1.96
CA GLU A 122 -11.95 -10.05 1.02
C GLU A 122 -11.93 -9.32 -0.32
N LYS A 123 -11.37 -8.11 -0.35
CA LYS A 123 -11.26 -7.29 -1.56
C LYS A 123 -9.95 -7.49 -2.29
N LEU A 124 -9.04 -8.30 -1.77
CA LEU A 124 -7.79 -8.59 -2.46
C LEU A 124 -8.06 -9.35 -3.77
N PRO A 125 -7.25 -9.10 -4.81
CA PRO A 125 -7.30 -9.91 -6.02
C PRO A 125 -7.12 -11.41 -5.71
N ARG A 126 -7.79 -12.26 -6.50
CA ARG A 126 -7.84 -13.72 -6.26
C ARG A 126 -6.45 -14.34 -6.08
N PHE A 127 -5.43 -13.85 -6.78
CA PHE A 127 -4.08 -14.42 -6.75
C PHE A 127 -3.42 -14.38 -5.36
N TYR A 128 -3.81 -13.45 -4.48
CA TYR A 128 -3.35 -13.39 -3.08
C TYR A 128 -3.88 -14.55 -2.24
N HIS A 129 -5.02 -15.13 -2.62
CA HIS A 129 -5.69 -16.18 -1.85
C HIS A 129 -5.29 -17.60 -2.28
N GLU A 130 -4.83 -17.77 -3.52
CA GLU A 130 -4.50 -19.07 -4.08
C GLU A 130 -3.29 -19.71 -3.38
N ALA A 131 -3.49 -20.90 -2.78
CA ALA A 131 -2.43 -21.61 -2.05
C ALA A 131 -1.18 -21.89 -2.91
N LYS A 132 -1.37 -22.22 -4.20
CA LYS A 132 -0.27 -22.43 -5.17
C LYS A 132 0.63 -21.20 -5.38
N ASN A 133 0.16 -20.00 -5.03
CA ASN A 133 0.93 -18.76 -5.17
C ASN A 133 1.69 -18.40 -3.89
N ARG A 134 1.41 -19.05 -2.76
CA ARG A 134 1.94 -18.65 -1.43
C ARG A 134 3.46 -18.50 -1.44
N ASP A 135 4.20 -19.54 -1.81
CA ASP A 135 5.66 -19.52 -1.74
C ASP A 135 6.26 -18.50 -2.70
N ALA A 136 5.65 -18.32 -3.88
CA ALA A 136 6.09 -17.35 -4.86
C ALA A 136 5.83 -15.91 -4.37
N LEU A 137 4.68 -15.65 -3.75
CA LEU A 137 4.36 -14.35 -3.17
C LEU A 137 5.27 -14.01 -1.99
N LEU A 138 5.55 -14.97 -1.10
CA LEU A 138 6.48 -14.77 0.01
C LEU A 138 7.90 -14.45 -0.49
N LYS A 139 8.34 -15.08 -1.59
CA LYS A 139 9.61 -14.72 -2.26
C LYS A 139 9.59 -13.29 -2.82
N VAL A 140 8.48 -12.85 -3.41
CA VAL A 140 8.32 -11.47 -3.88
C VAL A 140 8.40 -10.49 -2.72
N ILE A 141 7.69 -10.77 -1.62
CA ILE A 141 7.71 -9.93 -0.42
C ILE A 141 9.12 -9.83 0.16
N ALA A 142 9.84 -10.95 0.30
CA ALA A 142 11.21 -10.96 0.79
C ALA A 142 12.15 -10.10 -0.08
N LYS A 143 12.00 -10.17 -1.41
CA LYS A 143 12.75 -9.29 -2.34
C LYS A 143 12.41 -7.82 -2.12
N LEU A 144 11.12 -7.48 -2.02
CA LEU A 144 10.65 -6.12 -1.82
C LEU A 144 11.10 -5.53 -0.48
N LYS A 145 11.14 -6.33 0.59
CA LYS A 145 11.65 -5.92 1.91
C LYS A 145 13.13 -5.58 1.92
N ASN A 146 13.91 -6.24 1.07
CA ASN A 146 15.35 -6.04 0.95
C ASN A 146 15.75 -5.03 -0.13
N LYS A 147 14.76 -4.41 -0.80
CA LYS A 147 14.99 -3.36 -1.79
C LYS A 147 15.61 -2.15 -1.08
N LYS A 148 16.77 -1.72 -1.56
CA LYS A 148 17.50 -0.54 -1.07
C LYS A 148 17.20 0.65 -1.96
#